data_AF-A0A1C5XJL3-F1
#
_entry.id   AF-A0A1C5XJL3-F1
#
_cell.length_a   1.000
_cell.length_b   1.000
_cell.length_c   1.000
_cell.angle_alpha   90.00
_cell.angle_beta   90.00
_cell.angle_gamma   90.00
#
_symmetry.space_group_name_H-M   'P 1'
#
loop_
_entity.id
_entity.type
_entity.pdbx_description
1 polymer ?
#
loop_
_entity_poly.entity_id
_entity_poly.type
_entity_poly.pdbx_seq_one_letter_code
_entity_poly.pdbx_strand_id
1 'polypeptide(L)'
;MEIQKINIDGFGKFHKYKAQTTDKIQVFYGKNEAGKTTIRKFMISMLFGLEKARGAAAGNDDFTRYMPVNGGNYGGSVTIRKGKTSYRITRNFTQGPKSLRMFYEDTMEEIELPATTLQNILFESDKTAFENTVSMTQADIRTGKEMKEVLQNSMANLRSSKNAGIDLRKAVDYLKIKRRQKRKDPAFAQTDILRKQKNECRYDAEQLRRYEQEEREIKRQLQQKRHLTFWQKLICWIQKLLGNDKEKIRKMELKHRLEIIEIEKTQLQAQKQKAEDNEYKYQQALEKKKAAEREIHEIEQAIKAIEQAGRSIQKTFGQELNEKISKIFADITSGRYTKVIMDDSLQMMVYDGFDYIDMKYLSNATIEQLYFALRLASADLLYEDDEFPLFLDDVFGNYDDERLRQTLAYLNQKTNRQIFLFTGRKEILHVLDQNEILYHLISL
;
A
#
# COMPACT_ATOMS: atom_id res chain seq x y z
N MET A 1 7.60 -27.00 0.01
CA MET A 1 6.75 -27.46 1.13
C MET A 1 5.92 -28.64 0.62
N GLU A 2 5.83 -29.73 1.37
CA GLU A 2 5.17 -30.96 0.93
C GLU A 2 4.25 -31.51 2.03
N ILE A 3 3.02 -31.86 1.68
CA ILE A 3 2.12 -32.59 2.56
C ILE A 3 2.48 -34.07 2.48
N GLN A 4 2.73 -34.73 3.62
CA GLN A 4 3.16 -36.13 3.72
C GLN A 4 2.09 -37.08 4.27
N LYS A 5 1.27 -36.59 5.21
CA LYS A 5 0.22 -37.37 5.86
C LYS A 5 -1.02 -36.51 6.04
N ILE A 6 -2.18 -37.10 5.79
CA ILE A 6 -3.49 -36.48 5.95
C ILE A 6 -4.29 -37.41 6.87
N ASN A 7 -4.75 -36.89 8.01
CA ASN A 7 -5.62 -37.61 8.95
C ASN A 7 -6.87 -36.76 9.20
N ILE A 8 -8.03 -37.28 8.81
CA ILE A 8 -9.33 -36.65 8.99
C ILE A 8 -10.07 -37.39 10.10
N ASP A 9 -10.30 -36.70 11.22
CA ASP A 9 -11.12 -37.25 12.31
C ASP A 9 -12.60 -37.22 11.91
N GLY A 10 -13.05 -36.06 11.40
CA GLY A 10 -14.36 -35.84 10.79
C GLY A 10 -14.35 -34.58 9.93
N PHE A 11 -14.73 -34.68 8.65
CA PHE A 11 -14.88 -33.53 7.74
C PHE A 11 -15.78 -33.88 6.55
N GLY A 12 -16.92 -33.21 6.43
CA GLY A 12 -17.97 -33.56 5.49
C GLY A 12 -18.36 -35.04 5.63
N LYS A 13 -18.20 -35.80 4.56
CA LYS A 13 -18.47 -37.25 4.56
C LYS A 13 -17.35 -38.15 5.08
N PHE A 14 -16.15 -37.62 5.30
CA PHE A 14 -15.01 -38.42 5.78
C PHE A 14 -15.02 -38.55 7.30
N HIS A 15 -14.76 -39.76 7.79
CA HIS A 15 -14.65 -40.12 9.19
C HIS A 15 -13.48 -41.09 9.38
N LYS A 16 -12.54 -40.80 10.30
CA LYS A 16 -11.34 -41.62 10.55
C LYS A 16 -10.55 -41.98 9.27
N TYR A 17 -10.49 -41.05 8.31
CA TYR A 17 -9.81 -41.26 7.04
C TYR A 17 -8.33 -40.90 7.17
N LYS A 18 -7.45 -41.76 6.63
CA LYS A 18 -6.00 -41.54 6.63
C LYS A 18 -5.46 -41.74 5.23
N ALA A 19 -4.61 -40.83 4.78
CA ALA A 19 -3.85 -40.95 3.55
C ALA A 19 -2.39 -40.53 3.77
N GLN A 20 -1.49 -41.18 3.05
CA GLN A 20 -0.08 -40.81 2.96
C GLN A 20 0.22 -40.36 1.53
N THR A 21 1.32 -39.64 1.36
CA THR A 21 1.74 -39.10 0.06
C THR A 21 3.24 -39.31 -0.07
N THR A 22 3.66 -40.00 -1.13
CA THR A 22 5.05 -40.45 -1.34
C THR A 22 5.72 -39.78 -2.53
N ASP A 23 4.99 -39.64 -3.63
CA ASP A 23 5.54 -39.13 -4.90
C ASP A 23 5.36 -37.62 -5.10
N LYS A 24 5.88 -37.12 -6.21
CA LYS A 24 5.64 -35.73 -6.62
C LYS A 24 4.18 -35.52 -7.01
N ILE A 25 3.57 -36.46 -7.73
CA ILE A 25 2.17 -36.40 -8.18
C ILE A 25 1.33 -37.35 -7.32
N GLN A 26 0.27 -36.81 -6.74
CA GLN A 26 -0.69 -37.49 -5.89
C GLN A 26 -2.05 -37.48 -6.59
N VAL A 27 -2.54 -38.64 -7.01
CA VAL A 27 -3.81 -38.75 -7.75
C VAL A 27 -4.92 -39.25 -6.84
N PHE A 28 -5.80 -38.35 -6.42
CA PHE A 28 -7.03 -38.67 -5.70
C PHE A 28 -8.11 -39.04 -6.72
N TYR A 29 -8.23 -40.33 -6.98
CA TYR A 29 -9.12 -40.88 -7.99
C TYR A 29 -10.45 -41.36 -7.39
N GLY A 30 -11.57 -40.95 -7.98
CA GLY A 30 -12.89 -41.45 -7.58
C GLY A 30 -14.02 -40.90 -8.45
N LYS A 31 -15.18 -41.58 -8.43
CA LYS A 31 -16.39 -41.13 -9.15
C LYS A 31 -16.85 -39.74 -8.70
N ASN A 32 -17.83 -39.16 -9.40
CA ASN A 32 -18.52 -37.98 -8.88
C ASN A 32 -19.07 -38.31 -7.48
N GLU A 33 -19.05 -37.31 -6.59
CA GLU A 33 -19.46 -37.45 -5.18
C GLU A 33 -18.54 -38.35 -4.32
N ALA A 34 -17.44 -38.88 -4.86
CA ALA A 34 -16.44 -39.64 -4.08
C ALA A 34 -15.69 -38.80 -3.03
N GLY A 35 -15.87 -37.47 -3.00
CA GLY A 35 -15.34 -36.61 -1.92
C GLY A 35 -14.02 -35.94 -2.23
N LYS A 36 -13.62 -35.98 -3.51
CA LYS A 36 -12.47 -35.25 -4.07
C LYS A 36 -12.37 -33.80 -3.57
N THR A 37 -13.40 -33.00 -3.85
CA THR A 37 -13.48 -31.60 -3.42
C THR A 37 -13.50 -31.46 -1.89
N THR A 38 -14.09 -32.42 -1.17
CA THR A 38 -14.12 -32.42 0.30
C THR A 38 -12.72 -32.61 0.90
N ILE A 39 -11.91 -33.53 0.36
CA ILE A 39 -10.51 -33.70 0.80
C ILE A 39 -9.67 -32.47 0.43
N ARG A 40 -9.84 -31.94 -0.78
CA ARG A 40 -9.18 -30.68 -1.18
C ARG A 40 -9.48 -29.56 -0.18
N LYS A 41 -10.76 -29.36 0.15
CA LYS A 41 -11.20 -28.35 1.11
C LYS A 41 -10.73 -28.63 2.54
N PHE A 42 -10.61 -29.89 2.95
CA PHE A 42 -9.98 -30.24 4.23
C PHE A 42 -8.53 -29.75 4.27
N MET A 43 -7.72 -30.06 3.25
CA MET A 43 -6.32 -29.64 3.21
C MET A 43 -6.16 -28.11 3.23
N ILE A 44 -6.97 -27.38 2.46
CA ILE A 44 -6.97 -25.91 2.48
C ILE A 44 -7.35 -25.40 3.88
N SER A 45 -8.38 -25.97 4.50
CA SER A 45 -8.84 -25.61 5.85
C SER A 45 -7.80 -25.91 6.93
N MET A 46 -6.95 -26.91 6.73
CA MET A 46 -5.83 -27.21 7.65
C MET A 46 -4.73 -26.15 7.57
N LEU A 47 -4.44 -25.64 6.39
CA LEU A 47 -3.45 -24.58 6.19
C LEU A 47 -3.96 -23.22 6.70
N PHE A 48 -5.13 -22.79 6.22
CA PHE A 48 -5.60 -21.40 6.43
C PHE A 48 -6.66 -21.26 7.52
N GLY A 49 -7.25 -22.37 7.97
CA GLY A 49 -8.39 -22.36 8.89
C GLY A 49 -9.73 -22.33 8.18
N LEU A 50 -10.77 -22.49 9.00
CA LEU A 50 -12.16 -22.50 8.56
C LEU A 50 -12.99 -21.70 9.55
N GLU A 51 -13.57 -20.60 9.07
CA GLU A 51 -14.35 -19.68 9.90
C GLU A 51 -15.84 -19.85 9.64
N LYS A 52 -16.63 -19.71 10.70
CA LYS A 52 -18.09 -19.70 10.63
C LYS A 52 -18.59 -18.29 10.33
N ALA A 53 -19.29 -18.14 9.21
CA ALA A 53 -19.93 -16.88 8.84
C ALA A 53 -21.08 -16.55 9.81
N ARG A 54 -21.42 -15.26 9.93
CA ARG A 54 -22.53 -14.77 10.76
C ARG A 54 -23.72 -14.36 9.90
N GLY A 55 -24.93 -14.45 10.46
CA GLY A 55 -26.17 -13.99 9.81
C GLY A 55 -26.62 -14.88 8.65
N ALA A 56 -27.33 -14.31 7.67
CA ALA A 56 -27.91 -15.05 6.54
C ALA A 56 -26.86 -15.82 5.69
N ALA A 57 -25.59 -15.41 5.73
CA ALA A 57 -24.50 -16.07 5.03
C ALA A 57 -24.04 -17.40 5.70
N ALA A 58 -24.47 -17.67 6.94
CA ALA A 58 -24.06 -18.87 7.69
C ALA A 58 -24.61 -20.18 7.10
N GLY A 59 -25.72 -20.13 6.34
CA GLY A 59 -26.32 -21.35 5.78
C GLY A 59 -25.53 -21.96 4.61
N ASN A 60 -24.72 -21.15 3.92
CA ASN A 60 -23.99 -21.54 2.71
C ASN A 60 -22.46 -21.43 2.88
N ASP A 61 -21.96 -21.24 4.09
CA ASP A 61 -20.53 -21.14 4.33
C ASP A 61 -19.83 -22.51 4.28
N ASP A 62 -18.52 -22.50 4.00
CA ASP A 62 -17.72 -23.71 3.96
C ASP A 62 -17.73 -24.42 5.33
N PHE A 63 -17.84 -23.67 6.45
CA PHE A 63 -17.91 -24.26 7.79
C PHE A 63 -19.13 -25.17 7.97
N THR A 64 -20.33 -24.70 7.61
CA THR A 64 -21.56 -25.48 7.75
C THR A 64 -21.62 -26.59 6.72
N ARG A 65 -21.20 -26.30 5.48
CA ARG A 65 -21.19 -27.27 4.37
C ARG A 65 -20.35 -28.52 4.65
N TYR A 66 -19.22 -28.36 5.34
CA TYR A 66 -18.30 -29.46 5.63
C TYR A 66 -18.39 -29.98 7.06
N MET A 67 -19.46 -29.66 7.81
CA MET A 67 -19.67 -30.30 9.11
C MET A 67 -19.70 -31.84 8.96
N PRO A 68 -19.11 -32.61 9.89
CA PRO A 68 -19.04 -34.06 9.77
C PRO A 68 -20.43 -34.68 9.86
N VAL A 69 -20.86 -35.37 8.80
CA VAL A 69 -22.18 -36.05 8.77
C VAL A 69 -22.10 -37.50 9.26
N ASN A 70 -20.90 -38.09 9.23
CA ASN A 70 -20.65 -39.47 9.63
C ASN A 70 -19.96 -39.57 11.02
N GLY A 71 -20.01 -38.48 11.81
CA GLY A 71 -19.41 -38.37 13.15
C GLY A 71 -17.93 -37.98 13.14
N GLY A 72 -17.31 -37.96 14.32
CA GLY A 72 -15.90 -37.58 14.53
C GLY A 72 -15.74 -36.12 14.93
N ASN A 73 -14.56 -35.77 15.45
CA ASN A 73 -14.23 -34.38 15.76
C ASN A 73 -14.10 -33.59 14.45
N TYR A 74 -14.69 -32.39 14.40
CA TYR A 74 -14.64 -31.58 13.19
C TYR A 74 -13.23 -31.01 12.98
N GLY A 75 -12.40 -31.72 12.22
CA GLY A 75 -10.99 -31.43 12.11
C GLY A 75 -10.14 -32.68 11.90
N GLY A 76 -8.86 -32.55 12.23
CA GLY A 76 -7.88 -33.61 12.07
C GLY A 76 -6.45 -33.08 12.13
N SER A 77 -5.53 -33.80 11.49
CA SER A 77 -4.12 -33.43 11.45
C SER A 77 -3.49 -33.65 10.08
N VAL A 78 -2.55 -32.78 9.72
CA VAL A 78 -1.73 -32.90 8.49
C VAL A 78 -0.26 -32.81 8.87
N THR A 79 0.56 -33.70 8.33
CA THR A 79 2.03 -33.63 8.46
C THR A 79 2.60 -33.00 7.20
N ILE A 80 3.42 -31.97 7.37
CA ILE A 80 4.03 -31.16 6.31
C ILE A 80 5.55 -31.14 6.47
N ARG A 81 6.28 -31.36 5.39
CA ARG A 81 7.73 -31.19 5.34
C ARG A 81 8.09 -29.87 4.66
N LYS A 82 8.93 -29.06 5.31
CA LYS A 82 9.53 -27.85 4.73
C LYS A 82 11.04 -27.91 4.94
N GLY A 83 11.80 -27.98 3.85
CA GLY A 83 13.24 -28.28 3.89
C GLY A 83 13.51 -29.65 4.52
N LYS A 84 14.31 -29.66 5.59
CA LYS A 84 14.67 -30.86 6.36
C LYS A 84 13.73 -31.12 7.56
N THR A 85 12.82 -30.20 7.84
CA THR A 85 11.98 -30.26 9.04
C THR A 85 10.58 -30.73 8.69
N SER A 86 10.07 -31.65 9.50
CA SER A 86 8.69 -32.15 9.41
C SER A 86 7.86 -31.60 10.56
N TYR A 87 6.67 -31.12 10.23
CA TYR A 87 5.76 -30.47 11.16
C TYR A 87 4.41 -31.17 11.14
N ARG A 88 3.80 -31.33 12.32
CA ARG A 88 2.43 -31.79 12.47
C ARG A 88 1.51 -30.63 12.82
N ILE A 89 0.52 -30.38 11.98
CA ILE A 89 -0.52 -29.38 12.23
C ILE A 89 -1.77 -30.10 12.68
N THR A 90 -2.40 -29.62 13.75
CA THR A 90 -3.71 -30.11 14.20
C THR A 90 -4.68 -28.94 14.32
N ARG A 91 -5.94 -29.16 13.92
CA ARG A 91 -7.03 -28.18 14.09
C ARG A 91 -8.31 -28.88 14.51
N ASN A 92 -9.10 -28.19 15.33
CA ASN A 92 -10.48 -28.55 15.64
C ASN A 92 -11.39 -27.35 15.34
N PHE A 93 -12.11 -27.41 14.23
CA PHE A 93 -12.89 -26.31 13.69
C PHE A 93 -14.04 -25.88 14.62
N THR A 94 -14.61 -26.77 15.46
CA THR A 94 -15.64 -26.34 16.43
C THR A 94 -15.09 -25.42 17.52
N GLN A 95 -13.81 -25.55 17.85
CA GLN A 95 -13.12 -24.70 18.83
C GLN A 95 -12.60 -23.39 18.22
N GLY A 96 -12.84 -23.17 16.92
CA GLY A 96 -12.44 -21.96 16.21
C GLY A 96 -10.93 -21.84 15.99
N PRO A 97 -10.43 -20.63 15.67
CA PRO A 97 -9.03 -20.40 15.28
C PRO A 97 -8.00 -20.77 16.36
N LYS A 98 -8.38 -20.71 17.65
CA LYS A 98 -7.51 -21.04 18.79
C LYS A 98 -7.15 -22.53 18.90
N SER A 99 -7.83 -23.38 18.14
CA SER A 99 -7.56 -24.82 18.12
C SER A 99 -6.30 -25.21 17.34
N LEU A 100 -5.71 -24.27 16.61
CA LEU A 100 -4.49 -24.51 15.85
C LEU A 100 -3.35 -24.85 16.81
N ARG A 101 -2.77 -26.03 16.62
CA ARG A 101 -1.53 -26.46 17.29
C ARG A 101 -0.57 -26.99 16.24
N MET A 102 0.72 -26.77 16.46
CA MET A 102 1.78 -27.19 15.56
C MET A 102 2.90 -27.83 16.37
N PHE A 103 3.42 -28.95 15.89
CA PHE A 103 4.45 -29.73 16.57
C PHE A 103 5.57 -30.06 15.58
N TYR A 104 6.80 -30.23 16.06
CA TYR A 104 7.81 -30.95 15.30
C TYR A 104 7.42 -32.43 15.24
N GLU A 105 7.35 -33.03 14.04
CA GLU A 105 6.91 -34.43 13.88
C GLU A 105 7.89 -35.41 14.56
N ASP A 106 9.18 -35.09 14.59
CA ASP A 106 10.21 -36.01 15.11
C ASP A 106 10.27 -36.04 16.65
N THR A 107 10.16 -34.87 17.29
CA THR A 107 10.27 -34.75 18.76
C THR A 107 8.91 -34.68 19.46
N MET A 108 7.83 -34.42 18.70
CA MET A 108 6.50 -34.07 19.22
C MET A 108 6.49 -32.84 20.13
N GLU A 109 7.56 -32.03 20.11
CA GLU A 109 7.62 -30.76 20.83
C GLU A 109 6.70 -29.74 20.16
N GLU A 110 5.93 -29.03 20.98
CA GLU A 110 4.99 -28.03 20.52
C GLU A 110 5.69 -26.72 20.17
N ILE A 111 5.30 -26.13 19.04
CA ILE A 111 5.78 -24.83 18.58
C ILE A 111 4.80 -23.76 19.07
N GLU A 112 5.28 -22.82 19.86
CA GLU A 112 4.49 -21.65 20.24
C GLU A 112 4.21 -20.78 19.01
N LEU A 113 2.93 -20.61 18.70
CA LEU A 113 2.48 -19.81 17.57
C LEU A 113 2.20 -18.37 18.04
N PRO A 114 2.79 -17.34 17.41
CA PRO A 114 2.57 -15.96 17.80
C PRO A 114 1.14 -15.47 17.53
N ALA A 115 0.39 -16.17 16.67
CA ALA A 115 -1.00 -15.89 16.33
C ALA A 115 -1.73 -17.19 15.94
N THR A 116 -3.05 -17.13 15.73
CA THR A 116 -3.87 -18.27 15.26
C THR A 116 -3.71 -18.52 13.75
N THR A 117 -2.48 -18.40 13.24
CA THR A 117 -2.12 -18.56 11.83
C THR A 117 -0.80 -19.30 11.70
N LEU A 118 -0.60 -19.93 10.55
CA LEU A 118 0.67 -20.56 10.17
C LEU A 118 1.58 -19.60 9.40
N GLN A 119 1.10 -18.37 9.16
CA GLN A 119 1.86 -17.32 8.51
C GLN A 119 3.11 -16.97 9.30
N ASN A 120 4.18 -16.59 8.58
CA ASN A 120 5.53 -16.31 9.11
C ASN A 120 6.30 -17.54 9.63
N ILE A 121 5.67 -18.72 9.63
CA ILE A 121 6.33 -19.98 10.00
C ILE A 121 6.43 -20.88 8.77
N LEU A 122 5.27 -21.26 8.20
CA LEU A 122 5.23 -22.16 7.05
C LEU A 122 5.19 -21.41 5.72
N PHE A 123 4.53 -20.26 5.66
CA PHE A 123 4.37 -19.45 4.45
C PHE A 123 4.04 -18.00 4.80
N GLU A 124 4.10 -17.09 3.83
CA GLU A 124 3.73 -15.67 4.02
C GLU A 124 2.34 -15.36 3.45
N SER A 125 1.93 -16.06 2.40
CA SER A 125 0.69 -15.80 1.67
C SER A 125 -0.58 -16.04 2.47
N ASP A 126 -1.67 -15.40 2.05
CA ASP A 126 -3.01 -15.65 2.58
C ASP A 126 -3.77 -16.74 1.78
N LYS A 127 -4.98 -17.07 2.26
CA LYS A 127 -5.83 -18.07 1.61
C LYS A 127 -6.22 -17.65 0.20
N THR A 128 -6.49 -16.36 -0.01
CA THR A 128 -6.92 -15.78 -1.29
C THR A 128 -5.81 -15.95 -2.33
N ALA A 129 -4.58 -15.63 -1.97
CA ALA A 129 -3.38 -15.85 -2.77
C ALA A 129 -3.24 -17.30 -3.23
N PHE A 130 -3.37 -18.24 -2.28
CA PHE A 130 -3.30 -19.68 -2.53
C PHE A 130 -4.42 -20.15 -3.46
N GLU A 131 -5.68 -19.79 -3.16
CA GLU A 131 -6.85 -20.21 -3.94
C GLU A 131 -6.84 -19.65 -5.36
N ASN A 132 -6.27 -18.47 -5.58
CA ASN A 132 -6.27 -17.87 -6.92
C ASN A 132 -5.15 -18.35 -7.85
N THR A 133 -4.09 -18.96 -7.31
CA THR A 133 -2.89 -19.31 -8.07
C THR A 133 -2.59 -20.79 -8.10
N VAL A 134 -2.42 -21.43 -6.94
CA VAL A 134 -1.98 -22.83 -6.84
C VAL A 134 -3.11 -23.83 -6.66
N SER A 135 -4.33 -23.38 -6.33
CA SER A 135 -5.50 -24.24 -6.19
C SER A 135 -6.51 -23.96 -7.29
N MET A 136 -6.56 -24.79 -8.31
CA MET A 136 -7.36 -24.54 -9.51
C MET A 136 -8.52 -25.54 -9.59
N THR A 137 -9.71 -25.04 -9.91
CA THR A 137 -10.85 -25.86 -10.36
C THR A 137 -11.15 -25.60 -11.83
N GLN A 138 -11.97 -26.48 -12.44
CA GLN A 138 -12.46 -26.27 -13.80
C GLN A 138 -13.22 -24.93 -13.98
N ALA A 139 -14.00 -24.52 -12.98
CA ALA A 139 -14.76 -23.26 -13.04
C ALA A 139 -13.81 -22.05 -13.04
N ASP A 140 -12.78 -22.10 -12.20
CA ASP A 140 -11.84 -21.00 -12.02
C ASP A 140 -11.08 -20.74 -13.33
N ILE A 141 -10.77 -21.76 -14.12
CA ILE A 141 -10.02 -21.63 -15.38
C ILE A 141 -10.88 -21.02 -16.50
N ARG A 142 -12.21 -21.22 -16.46
CA ARG A 142 -13.11 -20.76 -17.54
C ARG A 142 -13.42 -19.26 -17.49
N THR A 143 -13.48 -18.65 -16.32
CA THR A 143 -14.06 -17.30 -16.18
C THR A 143 -13.04 -16.17 -16.28
N GLY A 144 -11.76 -16.42 -15.98
CA GLY A 144 -10.65 -15.45 -16.10
C GLY A 144 -10.74 -14.16 -15.26
N LYS A 145 -11.94 -13.81 -14.80
CA LYS A 145 -12.31 -12.56 -14.13
C LYS A 145 -11.68 -12.45 -12.75
N GLU A 146 -11.71 -13.54 -11.99
CA GLU A 146 -11.08 -13.61 -10.67
C GLU A 146 -9.57 -13.42 -10.80
N MET A 147 -8.94 -14.04 -11.81
CA MET A 147 -7.51 -13.88 -12.05
C MET A 147 -7.16 -12.45 -12.46
N LYS A 148 -8.01 -11.78 -13.23
CA LYS A 148 -7.86 -10.37 -13.57
C LYS A 148 -7.87 -9.48 -12.31
N GLU A 149 -8.83 -9.68 -11.42
CA GLU A 149 -8.89 -8.95 -10.14
C GLU A 149 -7.67 -9.24 -9.26
N VAL A 150 -7.23 -10.50 -9.20
CA VAL A 150 -6.04 -10.92 -8.44
C VAL A 150 -4.80 -10.28 -9.00
N LEU A 151 -4.58 -10.29 -10.31
CA LEU A 151 -3.42 -9.64 -10.93
C LEU A 151 -3.47 -8.12 -10.72
N GLN A 152 -4.63 -7.48 -10.79
CA GLN A 152 -4.75 -6.05 -10.48
C GLN A 152 -4.43 -5.74 -9.02
N ASN A 153 -4.94 -6.55 -8.10
CA ASN A 153 -4.68 -6.39 -6.67
C ASN A 153 -3.22 -6.70 -6.35
N SER A 154 -2.66 -7.78 -6.89
CA SER A 154 -1.26 -8.14 -6.76
C SER A 154 -0.36 -7.10 -7.39
N MET A 155 -0.59 -6.62 -8.62
CA MET A 155 0.18 -5.50 -9.22
C MET A 155 0.02 -4.18 -8.43
N ALA A 156 -1.10 -3.99 -7.74
CA ALA A 156 -1.29 -2.87 -6.83
C ALA A 156 -0.55 -3.05 -5.49
N ASN A 157 -0.39 -4.27 -5.02
CA ASN A 157 0.26 -4.63 -3.75
C ASN A 157 1.77 -4.88 -3.91
N LEU A 158 2.22 -5.38 -5.07
CA LEU A 158 3.61 -5.58 -5.53
C LEU A 158 4.41 -4.29 -5.63
N ARG A 159 3.79 -3.16 -5.28
CA ARG A 159 4.49 -1.92 -4.97
C ARG A 159 5.44 -2.04 -3.76
N SER A 160 5.53 -3.21 -3.11
CA SER A 160 6.55 -3.58 -2.13
C SER A 160 7.42 -4.73 -2.65
N SER A 161 8.72 -4.50 -2.84
CA SER A 161 9.69 -5.59 -2.96
C SER A 161 9.68 -6.46 -1.71
N LYS A 162 9.70 -7.80 -1.86
CA LYS A 162 10.25 -8.86 -0.97
C LYS A 162 10.12 -8.76 0.57
N ASN A 163 9.37 -7.82 1.11
CA ASN A 163 9.08 -7.63 2.51
C ASN A 163 7.62 -7.17 2.60
N ALA A 164 6.74 -8.10 2.97
CA ALA A 164 5.36 -7.81 3.32
C ALA A 164 5.32 -6.71 4.39
N GLY A 165 4.88 -5.50 4.03
CA GLY A 165 4.68 -4.46 5.05
C GLY A 165 4.41 -3.03 4.57
N ILE A 166 4.79 -2.64 3.34
CA ILE A 166 4.63 -1.26 2.90
C ILE A 166 3.61 -1.17 1.76
N ASP A 167 2.35 -0.96 2.14
CA ASP A 167 1.28 -0.61 1.20
C ASP A 167 1.55 0.80 0.64
N LEU A 168 2.11 0.84 -0.58
CA LEU A 168 2.46 2.08 -1.25
C LEU A 168 1.26 3.00 -1.49
N ARG A 169 0.04 2.44 -1.65
CA ARG A 169 -1.18 3.26 -1.75
C ARG A 169 -1.42 3.98 -0.43
N LYS A 170 -1.38 3.26 0.69
CA LYS A 170 -1.49 3.86 2.03
C LYS A 170 -0.39 4.88 2.29
N ALA A 171 0.85 4.62 1.87
CA ALA A 171 1.96 5.56 2.01
C ALA A 171 1.72 6.86 1.22
N VAL A 172 1.30 6.75 -0.04
CA VAL A 172 0.94 7.91 -0.88
C VAL A 172 -0.25 8.67 -0.29
N ASP A 173 -1.28 7.97 0.17
CA ASP A 173 -2.46 8.61 0.75
C ASP A 173 -2.14 9.32 2.07
N TYR A 174 -1.32 8.72 2.91
CA TYR A 174 -0.78 9.36 4.11
C TYR A 174 -0.02 10.66 3.77
N LEU A 175 0.88 10.62 2.77
CA LEU A 175 1.61 11.80 2.32
C LEU A 175 0.68 12.86 1.71
N LYS A 176 -0.35 12.46 0.96
CA LYS A 176 -1.38 13.37 0.43
C LYS A 176 -2.16 14.05 1.56
N ILE A 177 -2.51 13.32 2.62
CA ILE A 177 -3.17 13.87 3.82
C ILE A 177 -2.24 14.86 4.52
N LYS A 178 -0.98 14.49 4.77
CA LYS A 178 0.03 15.36 5.39
C LYS A 178 0.24 16.65 4.58
N ARG A 179 0.33 16.55 3.26
CA ARG A 179 0.40 17.70 2.35
C ARG A 179 -0.83 18.62 2.47
N ARG A 180 -2.04 18.05 2.53
CA ARG A 180 -3.29 18.82 2.69
C ARG A 180 -3.33 19.53 4.04
N GLN A 181 -2.88 18.88 5.11
CA GLN A 181 -2.78 19.50 6.44
C GLN A 181 -1.79 20.66 6.45
N LYS A 182 -0.61 20.50 5.83
CA LYS A 182 0.39 21.58 5.73
C LYS A 182 -0.09 22.76 4.89
N ARG A 183 -0.88 22.54 3.84
CA ARG A 183 -1.51 23.63 3.08
C ARG A 183 -2.55 24.43 3.88
N LYS A 184 -3.06 23.88 5.00
CA LYS A 184 -3.96 24.57 5.92
C LYS A 184 -3.23 25.30 7.05
N ASP A 185 -1.90 25.36 7.00
CA ASP A 185 -1.12 26.08 8.01
C ASP A 185 -1.59 27.55 8.08
N PRO A 186 -1.96 28.05 9.29
CA PRO A 186 -2.38 29.44 9.47
C PRO A 186 -1.37 30.46 8.93
N ALA A 187 -0.08 30.12 8.83
CA ALA A 187 0.96 30.99 8.27
C ALA A 187 0.61 31.47 6.85
N PHE A 188 -0.03 30.65 6.01
CA PHE A 188 -0.44 31.06 4.67
C PHE A 188 -1.42 32.23 4.71
N ALA A 189 -2.52 32.10 5.46
CA ALA A 189 -3.51 33.17 5.59
C ALA A 189 -2.95 34.38 6.36
N GLN A 190 -2.16 34.14 7.41
CA GLN A 190 -1.59 35.19 8.24
C GLN A 190 -0.60 36.06 7.47
N THR A 191 0.21 35.49 6.57
CA THR A 191 1.10 36.29 5.71
C THR A 191 0.34 37.24 4.80
N ASP A 192 -0.79 36.83 4.23
CA ASP A 192 -1.58 37.69 3.34
C ASP A 192 -2.26 38.82 4.11
N ILE A 193 -2.76 38.55 5.32
CA ILE A 193 -3.34 39.55 6.21
C ILE A 193 -2.26 40.57 6.64
N LEU A 194 -1.12 40.09 7.13
CA LEU A 194 -0.02 40.96 7.59
C LEU A 194 0.59 41.76 6.45
N ARG A 195 0.62 41.21 5.22
CA ARG A 195 1.05 41.95 4.02
C ARG A 195 0.15 43.15 3.75
N LYS A 196 -1.17 43.01 3.90
CA LYS A 196 -2.13 44.11 3.76
C LYS A 196 -1.94 45.15 4.85
N GLN A 197 -1.85 44.73 6.12
CA GLN A 197 -1.66 45.62 7.26
C GLN A 197 -0.34 46.40 7.20
N LYS A 198 0.74 45.76 6.72
CA LYS A 198 2.02 46.41 6.44
C LYS A 198 1.87 47.52 5.38
N ASN A 199 1.13 47.25 4.30
CA ASN A 199 0.92 48.23 3.24
C ASN A 199 0.06 49.43 3.68
N GLU A 200 -0.87 49.21 4.62
CA GLU A 200 -1.75 50.23 5.20
C GLU A 200 -1.05 51.10 6.26
N CYS A 201 -0.12 50.52 7.05
CA CYS A 201 0.64 51.25 8.06
C CYS A 201 1.87 51.94 7.45
N ARG A 202 1.66 53.09 6.80
CA ARG A 202 2.73 53.99 6.36
C ARG A 202 2.87 55.16 7.33
N TYR A 203 4.10 55.60 7.55
CA TYR A 203 4.40 56.83 8.28
C TYR A 203 5.29 57.73 7.41
N ASP A 204 5.18 59.04 7.60
CA ASP A 204 6.01 60.01 6.89
C ASP A 204 7.37 60.17 7.60
N ALA A 205 8.37 59.45 7.09
CA ALA A 205 9.72 59.50 7.63
C ALA A 205 10.42 60.85 7.37
N GLU A 206 10.05 61.59 6.32
CA GLU A 206 10.62 62.90 6.04
C GLU A 206 10.05 63.95 6.99
N GLN A 207 8.74 63.91 7.21
CA GLN A 207 8.07 64.81 8.15
C GLN A 207 8.59 64.63 9.58
N LEU A 208 8.78 63.39 10.03
CA LEU A 208 9.37 63.11 11.34
C LEU A 208 10.80 63.69 11.47
N ARG A 209 11.63 63.58 10.42
CA ARG A 209 12.98 64.18 10.39
C ARG A 209 12.94 65.70 10.43
N ARG A 210 11.98 66.34 9.75
CA ARG A 210 11.79 67.79 9.79
C ARG A 210 11.43 68.26 11.19
N TYR A 211 10.50 67.59 11.87
CA TYR A 211 10.16 67.90 13.25
C TYR A 211 11.33 67.72 14.23
N GLU A 212 12.17 66.69 14.05
CA GLU A 212 13.39 66.51 14.84
C GLU A 212 14.42 67.64 14.64
N GLN A 213 14.51 68.20 13.43
CA GLN A 213 15.37 69.34 13.13
C GLN A 213 14.80 70.64 13.71
N GLU A 214 13.52 70.92 13.50
CA GLU A 214 12.82 72.09 14.06
C GLU A 214 12.91 72.13 15.59
N GLU A 215 12.70 70.99 16.26
CA GLU A 215 12.83 70.88 17.72
C GLU A 215 14.24 71.25 18.20
N ARG A 216 15.28 70.76 17.51
CA ARG A 216 16.69 71.07 17.83
C ARG A 216 16.99 72.55 17.64
N GLU A 217 16.47 73.16 16.59
CA GLU A 217 16.63 74.58 16.31
C GLU A 217 15.94 75.45 17.36
N ILE A 218 14.69 75.14 17.71
CA ILE A 218 13.94 75.88 18.74
C ILE A 218 14.63 75.75 20.11
N LYS A 219 15.09 74.55 20.48
CA LYS A 219 15.83 74.33 21.73
C LYS A 219 17.14 75.14 21.76
N ARG A 220 17.87 75.20 20.65
CA ARG A 220 19.06 76.07 20.51
C ARG A 220 18.71 77.55 20.68
N GLN A 221 17.65 78.03 20.03
CA GLN A 221 17.20 79.42 20.14
C GLN A 221 16.77 79.81 21.56
N LEU A 222 16.16 78.88 22.31
CA LEU A 222 15.78 79.09 23.71
C LEU A 222 16.98 79.12 24.67
N GLN A 223 18.05 78.35 24.38
CA GLN A 223 19.27 78.30 25.19
C GLN A 223 20.24 79.44 24.92
N GLN A 224 20.15 80.08 23.74
CA GLN A 224 21.05 81.15 23.34
C GLN A 224 20.80 82.42 24.20
N LYS A 225 21.66 82.66 25.20
CA LYS A 225 21.66 83.91 25.97
C LYS A 225 22.24 85.02 25.09
N ARG A 226 21.43 86.03 24.75
CA ARG A 226 21.90 87.22 24.04
C ARG A 226 22.76 88.07 24.98
N HIS A 227 23.97 88.41 24.55
CA HIS A 227 24.76 89.47 25.19
C HIS A 227 24.16 90.81 24.77
N LEU A 228 23.47 91.48 25.71
CA LEU A 228 22.91 92.82 25.50
C LEU A 228 23.88 93.90 25.98
N THR A 229 24.10 94.92 25.16
CA THR A 229 24.84 96.14 25.58
C THR A 229 24.03 96.97 26.58
N PHE A 230 24.69 97.88 27.30
CA PHE A 230 24.08 98.69 28.38
C PHE A 230 22.83 99.47 27.91
N TRP A 231 22.91 100.13 26.74
CA TRP A 231 21.78 100.85 26.13
C TRP A 231 20.61 99.93 25.73
N GLN A 232 20.88 98.68 25.33
CA GLN A 232 19.85 97.69 25.01
C GLN A 232 19.16 97.16 26.27
N LYS A 233 19.89 97.02 27.39
CA LYS A 233 19.30 96.68 28.70
C LYS A 233 18.35 97.77 29.20
N LEU A 234 18.71 99.05 29.00
CA LEU A 234 17.88 100.21 29.37
C LEU A 234 16.57 100.26 28.55
N ILE A 235 16.65 100.06 27.23
CA ILE A 235 15.47 100.00 26.34
C ILE A 235 14.55 98.83 26.70
N CYS A 236 15.12 97.66 27.00
CA CYS A 236 14.36 96.48 27.39
C CYS A 236 13.65 96.67 28.76
N TRP A 237 14.25 97.45 29.67
CA TRP A 237 13.65 97.83 30.94
C TRP A 237 12.45 98.78 30.77
N ILE A 238 12.57 99.80 29.91
CA ILE A 238 11.46 100.73 29.57
C ILE A 238 10.30 99.98 28.89
N GLN A 239 10.59 99.05 27.97
CA GLN A 239 9.58 98.24 27.29
C GLN A 239 8.82 97.28 28.22
N LYS A 240 9.50 96.75 29.25
CA LYS A 240 8.87 95.94 30.30
C LYS A 240 7.92 96.74 31.18
N LEU A 241 8.26 98.00 31.46
CA LEU A 241 7.43 98.92 32.27
C LEU A 241 6.12 99.31 31.56
N LEU A 242 6.12 99.31 30.23
CA LEU A 242 4.97 99.60 29.35
C LEU A 242 4.15 98.34 28.95
N GLY A 243 4.41 97.17 29.55
CA GLY A 243 3.67 95.93 29.29
C GLY A 243 3.99 95.24 27.95
N ASN A 244 4.94 95.75 27.17
CA ASN A 244 5.25 95.29 25.81
C ASN A 244 6.54 94.44 25.77
N ASP A 245 6.54 93.32 26.51
CA ASP A 245 7.68 92.41 26.59
C ASP A 245 7.75 91.45 25.38
N LYS A 246 8.21 91.98 24.24
CA LYS A 246 8.36 91.24 22.97
C LYS A 246 9.23 89.98 23.10
N GLU A 247 10.21 89.96 24.01
CA GLU A 247 11.03 88.77 24.26
C GLU A 247 10.24 87.69 25.00
N LYS A 248 9.41 88.07 25.98
CA LYS A 248 8.53 87.14 26.69
C LYS A 248 7.50 86.53 25.73
N ILE A 249 6.89 87.33 24.87
CA ILE A 249 5.95 86.88 23.83
C ILE A 249 6.63 85.88 22.89
N ARG A 250 7.80 86.24 22.32
CA ARG A 250 8.56 85.34 21.43
C ARG A 250 8.96 84.02 22.11
N LYS A 251 9.40 84.06 23.38
CA LYS A 251 9.72 82.83 24.13
C LYS A 251 8.48 81.99 24.38
N MET A 252 7.32 82.61 24.56
CA MET A 252 6.04 81.91 24.73
C MET A 252 5.57 81.26 23.43
N GLU A 253 5.70 81.95 22.28
CA GLU A 253 5.43 81.40 20.95
C GLU A 253 6.36 80.22 20.62
N LEU A 254 7.66 80.34 20.88
CA LEU A 254 8.62 79.26 20.69
C LEU A 254 8.31 78.05 21.59
N LYS A 255 7.87 78.28 22.83
CA LYS A 255 7.44 77.20 23.73
C LYS A 255 6.17 76.51 23.23
N HIS A 256 5.17 77.28 22.79
CA HIS A 256 3.93 76.71 22.26
C HIS A 256 4.18 75.92 20.96
N ARG A 257 5.05 76.43 20.08
CA ARG A 257 5.48 75.70 18.88
C ARG A 257 6.25 74.43 19.23
N LEU A 258 7.08 74.46 20.28
CA LEU A 258 7.76 73.26 20.79
C LEU A 258 6.75 72.22 21.27
N GLU A 259 5.73 72.62 22.05
CA GLU A 259 4.67 71.73 22.54
C GLU A 259 3.90 71.07 21.37
N ILE A 260 3.55 71.84 20.34
CA ILE A 260 2.87 71.32 19.14
C ILE A 260 3.77 70.28 18.43
N ILE A 261 5.05 70.60 18.22
CA ILE A 261 6.01 69.69 17.59
C ILE A 261 6.19 68.42 18.43
N GLU A 262 6.24 68.52 19.76
CA GLU A 262 6.35 67.35 20.65
C GLU A 262 5.12 66.44 20.52
N ILE A 263 3.91 66.99 20.41
CA ILE A 263 2.67 66.21 20.19
C ILE A 263 2.67 65.56 18.81
N GLU A 264 2.98 66.30 17.74
CA GLU A 264 3.00 65.76 16.37
C GLU A 264 4.09 64.69 16.20
N LYS A 265 5.25 64.91 16.81
CA LYS A 265 6.36 63.96 16.82
C LYS A 265 6.01 62.68 17.58
N THR A 266 5.38 62.78 18.75
CA THR A 266 4.95 61.59 19.51
C THR A 266 3.92 60.77 18.74
N GLN A 267 2.99 61.41 18.03
CA GLN A 267 2.05 60.72 17.14
C GLN A 267 2.76 60.00 15.98
N LEU A 268 3.67 60.69 15.28
CA LEU A 268 4.46 60.10 14.19
C LEU A 268 5.38 58.97 14.68
N GLN A 269 5.97 59.10 15.87
CA GLN A 269 6.76 58.05 16.52
C GLN A 269 5.90 56.82 16.85
N ALA A 270 4.68 57.01 17.35
CA ALA A 270 3.76 55.90 17.58
C ALA A 270 3.36 55.20 16.27
N GLN A 271 3.13 55.95 15.19
CA GLN A 271 2.87 55.38 13.86
C GLN A 271 4.09 54.61 13.32
N LYS A 272 5.30 55.14 13.50
CA LYS A 272 6.56 54.48 13.14
C LYS A 272 6.72 53.16 13.89
N GLN A 273 6.54 53.15 15.21
CA GLN A 273 6.64 51.94 16.03
C GLN A 273 5.63 50.88 15.55
N LYS A 274 4.38 51.28 15.28
CA LYS A 274 3.35 50.38 14.76
C LYS A 274 3.70 49.79 13.40
N ALA A 275 4.33 50.57 12.52
CA ALA A 275 4.80 50.09 11.22
C ALA A 275 5.97 49.09 11.37
N GLU A 276 6.93 49.38 12.25
CA GLU A 276 8.05 48.49 12.56
C GLU A 276 7.59 47.17 13.20
N ASP A 277 6.65 47.21 14.13
CA ASP A 277 6.07 46.01 14.75
C ASP A 277 5.33 45.13 13.73
N ASN A 278 4.59 45.74 12.80
CA ASN A 278 3.91 45.03 11.72
C ASN A 278 4.89 44.44 10.70
N GLU A 279 5.98 45.14 10.38
CA GLU A 279 7.07 44.63 9.55
C GLU A 279 7.69 43.38 10.18
N TYR A 280 8.02 43.45 11.47
CA TYR A 280 8.60 42.33 12.20
C TYR A 280 7.68 41.10 12.20
N LYS A 281 6.38 41.29 12.52
CA LYS A 281 5.37 40.22 12.46
C LYS A 281 5.24 39.62 11.06
N TYR A 282 5.26 40.46 10.03
CA TYR A 282 5.21 40.01 8.63
C TYR A 282 6.41 39.13 8.28
N GLN A 283 7.63 39.53 8.66
CA GLN A 283 8.84 38.74 8.39
C GLN A 283 8.78 37.37 9.07
N GLN A 284 8.37 37.30 10.34
CA GLN A 284 8.20 36.02 11.03
C GLN A 284 7.17 35.11 10.35
N ALA A 285 6.03 35.66 9.93
CA ALA A 285 5.01 34.89 9.22
C ALA A 285 5.53 34.41 7.86
N LEU A 286 6.32 35.24 7.16
CA LEU A 286 6.91 34.91 5.87
C LEU A 286 7.91 33.76 5.98
N GLU A 287 8.75 33.75 7.02
CA GLU A 287 9.67 32.64 7.27
C GLU A 287 8.92 31.33 7.55
N LYS A 288 7.86 31.38 8.38
CA LYS A 288 7.00 30.21 8.64
C LYS A 288 6.34 29.69 7.37
N LYS A 289 5.82 30.59 6.52
CA LYS A 289 5.26 30.23 5.22
C LYS A 289 6.31 29.56 4.33
N LYS A 290 7.51 30.13 4.20
CA LYS A 290 8.61 29.54 3.41
C LYS A 290 8.99 28.15 3.93
N ALA A 291 9.03 27.95 5.25
CA ALA A 291 9.30 26.64 5.85
C ALA A 291 8.19 25.62 5.49
N ALA A 292 6.92 26.01 5.59
CA ALA A 292 5.80 25.17 5.20
C ALA A 292 5.80 24.85 3.69
N GLU A 293 6.15 25.81 2.83
CA GLU A 293 6.29 25.60 1.39
C GLU A 293 7.41 24.60 1.05
N ARG A 294 8.56 24.67 1.74
CA ARG A 294 9.64 23.69 1.59
C ARG A 294 9.19 22.29 1.98
N GLU A 295 8.53 22.13 3.12
CA GLU A 295 8.02 20.83 3.56
C GLU A 295 6.97 20.26 2.58
N ILE A 296 6.07 21.10 2.07
CA ILE A 296 5.12 20.70 1.02
C ILE A 296 5.86 20.21 -0.23
N HIS A 297 6.91 20.92 -0.65
CA HIS A 297 7.71 20.55 -1.81
C HIS A 297 8.42 19.20 -1.60
N GLU A 298 9.00 18.96 -0.44
CA GLU A 298 9.61 17.68 -0.07
C GLU A 298 8.61 16.54 -0.12
N ILE A 299 7.40 16.75 0.45
CA ILE A 299 6.32 15.75 0.39
C ILE A 299 5.91 15.46 -1.06
N GLU A 300 5.84 16.49 -1.92
CA GLU A 300 5.50 16.33 -3.33
C GLU A 300 6.58 15.56 -4.10
N GLN A 301 7.86 15.81 -3.82
CA GLN A 301 8.95 15.02 -4.39
C GLN A 301 8.89 13.57 -3.93
N ALA A 302 8.64 13.32 -2.64
CA ALA A 302 8.49 11.97 -2.10
C ALA A 302 7.34 11.20 -2.78
N ILE A 303 6.16 11.83 -2.94
CA ILE A 303 5.03 11.23 -3.66
C ILE A 303 5.43 10.87 -5.10
N LYS A 304 6.09 11.78 -5.83
CA LYS A 304 6.52 11.53 -7.22
C LYS A 304 7.49 10.36 -7.30
N ALA A 305 8.50 10.32 -6.43
CA ALA A 305 9.50 9.25 -6.40
C ALA A 305 8.84 7.90 -6.13
N ILE A 306 7.93 7.84 -5.16
CA ILE A 306 7.15 6.65 -4.81
C ILE A 306 6.29 6.18 -5.99
N GLU A 307 5.57 7.08 -6.65
CA GLU A 307 4.73 6.75 -7.81
C GLU A 307 5.55 6.26 -9.00
N GLN A 308 6.72 6.86 -9.25
CA GLN A 308 7.65 6.43 -10.31
C GLN A 308 8.23 5.04 -10.03
N ALA A 309 8.68 4.79 -8.81
CA ALA A 309 9.15 3.46 -8.39
C ALA A 309 8.05 2.40 -8.59
N GLY A 310 6.82 2.71 -8.16
CA GLY A 310 5.67 1.82 -8.34
C GLY A 310 5.37 1.49 -9.81
N ARG A 311 5.45 2.49 -10.71
CA ARG A 311 5.27 2.25 -12.16
C ARG A 311 6.36 1.37 -12.75
N SER A 312 7.61 1.57 -12.32
CA SER A 312 8.74 0.75 -12.78
C SER A 312 8.55 -0.71 -12.37
N ILE A 313 8.16 -0.97 -11.12
CA ILE A 313 7.92 -2.34 -10.64
C ILE A 313 6.80 -3.01 -11.43
N GLN A 314 5.68 -2.31 -11.65
CA GLN A 314 4.57 -2.85 -12.45
C GLN A 314 5.00 -3.22 -13.88
N LYS A 315 5.82 -2.37 -14.51
CA LYS A 315 6.33 -2.63 -15.86
C LYS A 315 7.24 -3.86 -15.89
N THR A 316 8.20 -3.95 -14.96
CA THR A 316 9.11 -5.10 -14.86
C THR A 316 8.35 -6.38 -14.57
N PHE A 317 7.43 -6.37 -13.60
CA PHE A 317 6.60 -7.53 -13.27
C PHE A 317 5.74 -7.98 -14.46
N GLY A 318 5.12 -7.05 -15.19
CA GLY A 318 4.34 -7.38 -16.39
C GLY A 318 5.20 -8.03 -17.49
N GLN A 319 6.45 -7.60 -17.66
CA GLN A 319 7.40 -8.22 -18.59
C GLN A 319 7.77 -9.64 -18.14
N GLU A 320 8.19 -9.82 -16.89
CA GLU A 320 8.53 -11.14 -16.32
C GLU A 320 7.33 -12.11 -16.38
N LEU A 321 6.13 -11.61 -16.10
CA LEU A 321 4.89 -12.38 -16.19
C LEU A 321 4.64 -12.82 -17.64
N ASN A 322 4.71 -11.91 -18.61
CA ASN A 322 4.52 -12.24 -20.02
C ASN A 322 5.55 -13.27 -20.52
N GLU A 323 6.83 -13.13 -20.13
CA GLU A 323 7.88 -14.07 -20.47
C GLU A 323 7.62 -15.46 -19.89
N LYS A 324 7.22 -15.52 -18.62
CA LYS A 324 6.94 -16.78 -17.93
C LYS A 324 5.71 -17.47 -18.51
N ILE A 325 4.63 -16.73 -18.78
CA ILE A 325 3.45 -17.28 -19.46
C ILE A 325 3.82 -17.80 -20.84
N SER A 326 4.58 -17.02 -21.62
CA SER A 326 5.01 -17.42 -22.96
C SER A 326 5.77 -18.74 -22.94
N LYS A 327 6.71 -18.90 -21.99
CA LYS A 327 7.48 -20.13 -21.84
C LYS A 327 6.61 -21.33 -21.48
N ILE A 328 5.75 -21.19 -20.47
CA ILE A 328 4.84 -22.27 -20.05
C ILE A 328 3.90 -22.64 -21.19
N PHE A 329 3.30 -21.63 -21.83
CA PHE A 329 2.32 -21.82 -22.89
C PHE A 329 2.94 -22.47 -24.13
N ALA A 330 4.16 -22.09 -24.50
CA ALA A 330 4.91 -22.75 -25.56
C ALA A 330 5.17 -24.22 -25.23
N ASP A 331 5.63 -24.54 -24.01
CA ASP A 331 5.93 -25.91 -23.60
C ASP A 331 4.67 -26.79 -23.60
N ILE A 332 3.53 -26.32 -23.06
CA ILE A 332 2.27 -27.10 -22.99
C ILE A 332 1.50 -27.14 -24.32
N THR A 333 1.97 -26.42 -25.34
CA THR A 333 1.39 -26.45 -26.70
C THR A 333 2.38 -26.94 -27.75
N SER A 334 3.50 -27.52 -27.34
CA SER A 334 4.58 -28.01 -28.21
C SER A 334 5.05 -26.95 -29.23
N GLY A 335 5.19 -25.71 -28.77
CA GLY A 335 5.68 -24.59 -29.56
C GLY A 335 4.69 -24.01 -30.56
N ARG A 336 3.43 -24.47 -30.59
CA ARG A 336 2.39 -23.90 -31.45
C ARG A 336 2.18 -22.41 -31.20
N TYR A 337 2.28 -21.99 -29.94
CA TYR A 337 2.23 -20.57 -29.58
C TYR A 337 3.51 -20.22 -28.83
N THR A 338 4.30 -19.30 -29.38
CA THR A 338 5.64 -19.01 -28.86
C THR A 338 5.69 -17.80 -27.96
N LYS A 339 4.68 -16.93 -28.03
CA LYS A 339 4.61 -15.71 -27.24
C LYS A 339 3.20 -15.40 -26.80
N VAL A 340 3.07 -14.94 -25.57
CA VAL A 340 1.84 -14.40 -24.99
C VAL A 340 2.11 -12.96 -24.58
N ILE A 341 1.22 -12.06 -24.98
CA ILE A 341 1.25 -10.66 -24.56
C ILE A 341 -0.05 -10.34 -23.85
N MET A 342 0.06 -9.75 -22.67
CA MET A 342 -1.04 -9.18 -21.92
C MET A 342 -0.94 -7.65 -21.95
N ASP A 343 -2.05 -6.98 -22.26
CA ASP A 343 -2.14 -5.52 -22.21
C ASP A 343 -2.51 -5.00 -20.80
N ASP A 344 -2.53 -3.68 -20.62
CA ASP A 344 -2.89 -3.03 -19.35
C ASP A 344 -4.33 -3.31 -18.90
N SER A 345 -5.19 -3.71 -19.84
CA SER A 345 -6.58 -4.12 -19.58
C SER A 345 -6.70 -5.61 -19.25
N LEU A 346 -5.56 -6.31 -19.17
CA LEU A 346 -5.41 -7.73 -18.93
C LEU A 346 -6.09 -8.59 -20.01
N GLN A 347 -6.21 -8.06 -21.22
CA GLN A 347 -6.54 -8.86 -22.40
C GLN A 347 -5.28 -9.54 -22.92
N MET A 348 -5.39 -10.82 -23.24
CA MET A 348 -4.27 -11.63 -23.73
C MET A 348 -4.38 -11.86 -25.24
N MET A 349 -3.23 -11.76 -25.91
CA MET A 349 -3.03 -12.19 -27.28
C MET A 349 -1.91 -13.22 -27.33
N VAL A 350 -2.03 -14.19 -28.23
CA VAL A 350 -1.02 -15.24 -28.42
C VAL A 350 -0.45 -15.15 -29.82
N TYR A 351 0.84 -15.40 -29.98
CA TYR A 351 1.51 -15.42 -31.26
C TYR A 351 1.68 -16.87 -31.72
N ASP A 352 1.15 -17.19 -32.90
CA ASP A 352 1.16 -18.56 -33.48
C ASP A 352 2.36 -18.83 -34.40
N GLY A 353 3.28 -17.86 -34.53
CA GLY A 353 4.40 -17.90 -35.48
C GLY A 353 4.18 -17.05 -36.73
N PHE A 354 2.94 -16.62 -37.00
CA PHE A 354 2.60 -15.74 -38.12
C PHE A 354 2.00 -14.42 -37.64
N ASP A 355 0.97 -14.48 -36.79
CA ASP A 355 0.23 -13.30 -36.32
C ASP A 355 -0.17 -13.39 -34.84
N TYR A 356 -0.58 -12.26 -34.27
CA TYR A 356 -1.17 -12.17 -32.95
C TYR A 356 -2.67 -12.45 -32.99
N ILE A 357 -3.09 -13.51 -32.31
CA ILE A 357 -4.47 -13.95 -32.21
C ILE A 357 -5.04 -13.49 -30.87
N ASP A 358 -6.10 -12.70 -30.94
CA ASP A 358 -6.92 -12.33 -29.78
C ASP A 358 -7.58 -13.58 -29.19
N MET A 359 -7.54 -13.69 -27.86
CA MET A 359 -8.11 -14.80 -27.10
C MET A 359 -9.53 -15.19 -27.51
N LYS A 360 -10.37 -14.23 -27.93
CA LYS A 360 -11.75 -14.51 -28.35
C LYS A 360 -11.88 -15.40 -29.60
N TYR A 361 -10.80 -15.53 -30.38
CA TYR A 361 -10.74 -16.39 -31.57
C TYR A 361 -10.11 -17.76 -31.28
N LEU A 362 -9.61 -18.00 -30.07
CA LEU A 362 -9.01 -19.27 -29.68
C LEU A 362 -10.08 -20.30 -29.29
N SER A 363 -9.75 -21.59 -29.46
CA SER A 363 -10.62 -22.66 -28.95
C SER A 363 -10.71 -22.63 -27.42
N ASN A 364 -11.83 -23.09 -26.86
CA ASN A 364 -12.02 -23.16 -25.40
C ASN A 364 -10.88 -23.91 -24.68
N ALA A 365 -10.40 -25.01 -25.25
CA ALA A 365 -9.28 -25.76 -24.67
C ALA A 365 -7.97 -24.96 -24.67
N THR A 366 -7.71 -24.18 -25.73
CA THR A 366 -6.54 -23.29 -25.80
C THR A 366 -6.65 -22.14 -24.80
N ILE A 367 -7.85 -21.58 -24.63
CA ILE A 367 -8.16 -20.59 -23.60
C ILE A 367 -7.87 -21.16 -22.19
N GLU A 368 -8.28 -22.39 -21.92
CA GLU A 368 -8.04 -23.04 -20.63
C GLU A 368 -6.55 -23.32 -20.40
N GLN A 369 -5.78 -23.73 -21.42
CA GLN A 369 -4.31 -23.83 -21.36
C GLN A 369 -3.65 -22.48 -21.08
N LEU A 370 -4.15 -21.40 -21.67
CA LEU A 370 -3.62 -20.06 -21.47
C LEU A 370 -3.85 -19.58 -20.03
N TYR A 371 -5.05 -19.77 -19.49
CA TYR A 371 -5.34 -19.45 -18.09
C TYR A 371 -4.59 -20.34 -17.11
N PHE A 372 -4.39 -21.61 -17.45
CA PHE A 372 -3.54 -22.51 -16.67
C PHE A 372 -2.10 -22.01 -16.60
N ALA A 373 -1.52 -21.64 -17.75
CA ALA A 373 -0.19 -21.04 -17.84
C ALA A 373 -0.09 -19.73 -17.05
N LEU A 374 -1.12 -18.87 -17.12
CA LEU A 374 -1.21 -17.63 -16.35
C LEU A 374 -1.17 -17.88 -14.85
N ARG A 375 -1.99 -18.81 -14.35
CA ARG A 375 -2.02 -19.13 -12.92
C ARG A 375 -0.71 -19.71 -12.43
N LEU A 376 -0.10 -20.61 -13.20
CA LEU A 376 1.19 -21.19 -12.82
C LEU A 376 2.34 -20.18 -12.88
N ALA A 377 2.35 -19.31 -13.90
CA ALA A 377 3.29 -18.20 -13.96
C ALA A 377 3.15 -17.27 -12.75
N SER A 378 1.91 -16.94 -12.39
CA SER A 378 1.61 -16.07 -11.25
C SER A 378 1.97 -16.72 -9.91
N ALA A 379 1.71 -18.01 -9.74
CA ALA A 379 2.10 -18.76 -8.54
C ALA A 379 3.61 -18.67 -8.30
N ASP A 380 4.40 -18.84 -9.36
CA ASP A 380 5.85 -18.85 -9.23
C ASP A 380 6.46 -17.44 -9.11
N LEU A 381 5.82 -16.40 -9.66
CA LEU A 381 6.32 -15.01 -9.53
C LEU A 381 5.85 -14.32 -8.25
N LEU A 382 4.61 -14.56 -7.82
CA LEU A 382 4.04 -13.91 -6.64
C LEU A 382 4.42 -14.63 -5.34
N TYR A 383 4.61 -15.94 -5.42
CA TYR A 383 4.76 -16.83 -4.27
C TYR A 383 5.97 -17.74 -4.46
N GLU A 384 7.10 -17.16 -4.87
CA GLU A 384 8.38 -17.86 -5.05
C GLU A 384 8.87 -18.45 -3.72
N ASP A 385 8.78 -17.68 -2.64
CA ASP A 385 9.20 -18.09 -1.30
C ASP A 385 8.24 -19.12 -0.66
N ASP A 386 6.98 -19.13 -1.12
CA ASP A 386 5.98 -20.08 -0.69
C ASP A 386 5.91 -21.26 -1.67
N GLU A 387 6.67 -22.30 -1.35
CA GLU A 387 6.68 -23.57 -2.09
C GLU A 387 5.40 -24.41 -1.88
N PHE A 388 4.22 -23.80 -2.02
CA PHE A 388 2.93 -24.48 -1.91
C PHE A 388 2.78 -25.65 -2.88
N PRO A 389 2.11 -26.74 -2.46
CA PRO A 389 1.67 -27.78 -3.37
C PRO A 389 0.59 -27.25 -4.33
N LEU A 390 0.59 -27.76 -5.55
CA LEU A 390 -0.38 -27.43 -6.59
C LEU A 390 -1.61 -28.34 -6.45
N PHE A 391 -2.81 -27.77 -6.31
CA PHE A 391 -4.07 -28.51 -6.23
C PHE A 391 -4.86 -28.33 -7.54
N LEU A 392 -5.12 -29.41 -8.26
CA LEU A 392 -5.84 -29.40 -9.54
C LEU A 392 -7.10 -30.26 -9.44
N ASP A 393 -8.27 -29.61 -9.37
CA ASP A 393 -9.59 -30.24 -9.20
C ASP A 393 -10.34 -30.27 -10.53
N ASP A 394 -10.29 -31.41 -11.23
CA ASP A 394 -10.88 -31.66 -12.55
C ASP A 394 -10.56 -30.58 -13.61
N VAL A 395 -9.34 -30.02 -13.53
CA VAL A 395 -8.83 -28.91 -14.34
C VAL A 395 -8.76 -29.22 -15.84
N PHE A 396 -8.44 -30.46 -16.22
CA PHE A 396 -8.15 -30.82 -17.61
C PHE A 396 -9.39 -31.22 -18.44
N GLY A 397 -10.59 -30.83 -18.01
CA GLY A 397 -11.87 -31.30 -18.55
C GLY A 397 -12.01 -31.23 -20.09
N ASN A 398 -11.51 -30.17 -20.73
CA ASN A 398 -11.60 -29.99 -22.19
C ASN A 398 -10.31 -30.36 -22.95
N TYR A 399 -9.35 -31.03 -22.30
CA TYR A 399 -8.09 -31.40 -22.92
C TYR A 399 -8.26 -32.74 -23.63
N ASP A 400 -7.86 -32.76 -24.90
CA ASP A 400 -7.58 -33.99 -25.65
C ASP A 400 -6.31 -34.68 -25.10
N ASP A 401 -6.08 -35.91 -25.54
CA ASP A 401 -4.98 -36.76 -25.05
C ASP A 401 -3.60 -36.11 -25.27
N GLU A 402 -3.41 -35.41 -26.39
CA GLU A 402 -2.14 -34.75 -26.72
C GLU A 402 -1.87 -33.57 -25.79
N ARG A 403 -2.86 -32.69 -25.59
CA ARG A 403 -2.75 -31.56 -24.65
C ARG A 403 -2.56 -32.02 -23.22
N LEU A 404 -3.28 -33.08 -22.82
CA LEU A 404 -3.15 -33.66 -21.49
C LEU A 404 -1.74 -34.22 -21.28
N ARG A 405 -1.22 -34.97 -22.26
CA ARG A 405 0.15 -35.49 -22.25
C ARG A 405 1.19 -34.39 -22.09
N GLN A 406 1.14 -33.36 -22.95
CA GLN A 406 2.07 -32.23 -22.91
C GLN A 406 2.05 -31.51 -21.56
N THR A 407 0.85 -31.30 -21.01
CA THR A 407 0.69 -30.57 -19.75
C THR A 407 1.18 -31.38 -18.55
N LEU A 408 0.89 -32.68 -18.49
CA LEU A 408 1.38 -33.56 -17.42
C LEU A 408 2.90 -33.74 -17.49
N ALA A 409 3.47 -33.87 -18.70
CA ALA A 409 4.91 -33.92 -18.90
C ALA A 409 5.59 -32.62 -18.42
N TYR A 410 5.03 -31.45 -18.78
CA TYR A 410 5.50 -30.15 -18.29
C TYR A 410 5.48 -30.09 -16.75
N LEU A 411 4.36 -30.46 -16.12
CA LEU A 411 4.22 -30.47 -14.66
C LEU A 411 5.25 -31.41 -13.99
N ASN A 412 5.51 -32.58 -14.58
CA ASN A 412 6.49 -33.51 -14.06
C ASN A 412 7.95 -33.01 -14.21
N GLN A 413 8.28 -32.32 -15.30
CA GLN A 413 9.67 -31.94 -15.60
C GLN A 413 10.06 -30.55 -15.12
N LYS A 414 9.14 -29.57 -15.14
CA LYS A 414 9.46 -28.14 -14.98
C LYS A 414 9.01 -27.55 -13.65
N THR A 415 8.11 -28.22 -12.93
CA THR A 415 7.62 -27.76 -11.62
C THR A 415 8.36 -28.47 -10.49
N ASN A 416 8.78 -27.78 -9.43
CA ASN A 416 9.37 -28.44 -8.24
C ASN A 416 8.36 -28.70 -7.11
N ARG A 417 7.12 -28.26 -7.30
CA ARG A 417 6.02 -28.39 -6.33
C ARG A 417 5.46 -29.82 -6.33
N GLN A 418 5.00 -30.27 -5.16
CA GLN A 418 4.13 -31.43 -5.05
C GLN A 418 2.77 -31.11 -5.70
N ILE A 419 2.18 -32.07 -6.42
CA ILE A 419 0.97 -31.89 -7.20
C ILE A 419 -0.11 -32.85 -6.69
N PHE A 420 -1.30 -32.32 -6.42
CA PHE A 420 -2.50 -33.07 -6.08
C PHE A 420 -3.50 -32.97 -7.22
N LEU A 421 -3.71 -34.08 -7.92
CA LEU A 421 -4.71 -34.23 -8.96
C LEU A 421 -5.96 -34.86 -8.35
N PHE A 422 -7.06 -34.12 -8.30
CA PHE A 422 -8.37 -34.67 -7.94
C PHE A 422 -9.14 -34.92 -9.23
N THR A 423 -9.41 -36.18 -9.55
CA THR A 423 -10.13 -36.48 -10.78
C THR A 423 -10.93 -37.79 -10.76
N GLY A 424 -11.99 -37.84 -11.55
CA GLY A 424 -12.70 -39.08 -11.88
C GLY A 424 -12.32 -39.69 -13.23
N ARG A 425 -11.40 -39.07 -13.98
CA ARG A 425 -11.06 -39.44 -15.35
C ARG A 425 -9.96 -40.49 -15.40
N LYS A 426 -10.26 -41.65 -15.98
CA LYS A 426 -9.30 -42.75 -16.16
C LYS A 426 -8.21 -42.40 -17.18
N GLU A 427 -8.54 -41.53 -18.13
CA GLU A 427 -7.64 -41.11 -19.19
C GLU A 427 -6.37 -40.44 -18.62
N ILE A 428 -6.50 -39.73 -17.49
CA ILE A 428 -5.35 -39.13 -16.78
C ILE A 428 -4.37 -40.19 -16.28
N LEU A 429 -4.88 -41.30 -15.73
CA LEU A 429 -4.04 -42.41 -15.27
C LEU A 429 -3.31 -43.06 -16.45
N HIS A 430 -4.03 -43.32 -17.55
CA HIS A 430 -3.44 -43.89 -18.76
C HIS A 430 -2.33 -43.01 -19.34
N VAL A 431 -2.52 -41.69 -19.37
CA VAL A 431 -1.48 -40.77 -19.84
C VAL A 431 -0.28 -40.75 -18.89
N LEU A 432 -0.48 -40.78 -17.57
CA LEU A 432 0.63 -40.86 -16.61
C LEU A 432 1.46 -42.14 -16.81
N ASP A 433 0.78 -43.29 -16.94
CA ASP A 433 1.41 -44.59 -17.19
C ASP A 433 2.20 -44.60 -18.52
N GLN A 434 1.59 -44.12 -19.60
CA GLN A 434 2.22 -44.08 -20.93
C GLN A 434 3.46 -43.20 -21.01
N ASN A 435 3.56 -42.20 -20.12
CA ASN A 435 4.70 -41.28 -20.08
C ASN A 435 5.70 -41.63 -18.98
N GLU A 436 5.54 -42.79 -18.34
CA GLU A 436 6.39 -43.28 -17.25
C GLU A 436 6.51 -42.25 -16.10
N ILE A 437 5.44 -41.48 -15.87
CA ILE A 437 5.40 -40.46 -14.82
C ILE A 437 4.98 -41.15 -13.52
N LEU A 438 5.89 -41.19 -12.54
CA LEU A 438 5.58 -41.74 -11.22
C LEU A 438 4.50 -40.91 -10.52
N TYR A 439 3.49 -41.60 -10.00
CA TYR A 439 2.42 -41.02 -9.21
C TYR A 439 1.95 -41.98 -8.12
N HIS A 440 1.46 -41.40 -7.03
CA HIS A 440 0.81 -42.17 -5.96
C HIS A 440 -0.71 -42.12 -6.15
N LEU A 441 -1.32 -43.28 -6.37
CA LEU A 441 -2.76 -43.41 -6.54
C LEU A 441 -3.48 -43.55 -5.19
N ILE A 442 -4.43 -42.67 -4.92
CA ILE A 442 -5.28 -42.71 -3.74
C ILE A 442 -6.73 -42.83 -4.21
N SER A 443 -7.31 -44.03 -4.06
CA SER A 443 -8.72 -44.28 -4.43
C SER A 443 -9.66 -43.81 -3.32
N LEU A 444 -10.74 -43.11 -3.71
CA LEU A 444 -11.76 -42.56 -2.81
C LEU A 444 -13.13 -43.23 -2.90
#